data_AF-A0A960S711-F1
#
_entry.id   AF-A0A960S711-F1
#
_cell.length_a   1.000
_cell.length_b   1.000
_cell.length_c   1.000
_cell.angle_alpha   90.00
_cell.angle_beta   90.00
_cell.angle_gamma   90.00
#
_symmetry.space_group_name_H-M   'P 1'
#
loop_
_entity.id
_entity.type
_entity.pdbx_description
1 polymer ?
#
loop_
_entity_poly.entity_id
_entity_poly.type
_entity_poly.pdbx_seq_one_letter_code
_entity_poly.pdbx_strand_id
1 'polypeptide(L)'
;DQLKAHLRKQKGFFPVNLEIPAVTETLAYLSTHPIFSDPTHGIEITSLRYELDTYPTLNHINTRYDGTLSLELSIPSPTSATLLMDTLKTDTTLIDTQRDIDFQRTGSGYTLKCHLKRSNR
;
A
#
# COMPACT_ATOMS: atom_id res chain seq x y z
N ASP A 1 -33.15 28.80 10.67
CA ASP A 1 -33.35 28.43 9.25
C ASP A 1 -32.17 28.53 8.29
N GLN A 2 -31.26 29.51 8.39
CA GLN A 2 -30.17 29.66 7.39
C GLN A 2 -29.09 28.55 7.42
N LEU A 3 -28.89 27.87 8.55
CA LEU A 3 -27.91 26.78 8.68
C LEU A 3 -28.33 25.50 7.92
N LYS A 4 -29.64 25.20 7.89
CA LYS A 4 -30.21 24.06 7.14
C LYS A 4 -30.17 24.30 5.61
N ALA A 5 -30.24 25.56 5.18
CA ALA A 5 -30.13 25.93 3.77
C ALA A 5 -28.68 25.84 3.25
N HIS A 6 -27.68 26.15 4.09
CA HIS A 6 -26.26 25.94 3.76
C HIS A 6 -25.91 24.45 3.62
N LEU A 7 -26.36 23.61 4.56
CA LEU A 7 -26.11 22.17 4.51
C LEU A 7 -26.76 21.47 3.30
N ARG A 8 -27.89 21.99 2.79
CA ARG A 8 -28.56 21.44 1.59
C ARG A 8 -27.88 21.81 0.27
N LYS A 9 -27.13 22.92 0.21
CA LYS A 9 -26.32 23.30 -0.96
C LYS A 9 -25.03 22.49 -1.08
N GLN A 10 -24.56 21.91 0.04
CA GLN A 10 -23.48 20.94 0.09
C GLN A 10 -23.96 19.50 -0.17
N LYS A 11 -24.99 19.31 -0.99
CA LYS A 11 -25.19 18.05 -1.73
C LYS A 11 -24.14 17.96 -2.85
N GLY A 12 -22.87 18.08 -2.47
CA GLY A 12 -21.77 17.60 -3.29
C GLY A 12 -21.88 16.09 -3.26
N PHE A 13 -22.41 15.53 -4.33
CA PHE A 13 -22.17 14.16 -4.72
C PHE A 13 -20.71 13.84 -4.38
N PHE A 14 -20.47 12.84 -3.54
CA PHE A 14 -19.14 12.32 -3.26
C PHE A 14 -18.95 11.14 -4.21
N PRO A 15 -18.61 11.30 -5.51
CA PRO A 15 -17.99 10.21 -6.24
C PRO A 15 -16.54 10.21 -5.80
N VAL A 16 -16.28 9.81 -4.55
CA VAL A 16 -14.92 9.55 -4.13
C VAL A 16 -14.57 8.22 -4.76
N ASN A 17 -14.09 8.26 -5.99
CA ASN A 17 -13.27 7.16 -6.49
C ASN A 17 -12.01 7.15 -5.63
N LEU A 18 -12.07 6.38 -4.56
CA LEU A 18 -10.90 5.99 -3.79
C LEU A 18 -10.06 5.12 -4.71
N GLU A 19 -9.16 5.72 -5.47
CA GLU A 19 -8.26 5.02 -6.40
C GLU A 19 -7.06 4.37 -5.69
N ILE A 20 -7.04 4.32 -4.36
CA ILE A 20 -6.01 3.53 -3.64
C ILE A 20 -6.56 2.14 -3.37
N PRO A 21 -5.76 1.08 -3.62
CA PRO A 21 -6.09 -0.27 -3.19
C PRO A 21 -6.56 -0.31 -1.74
N ALA A 22 -7.68 -0.98 -1.50
CA ALA A 22 -8.18 -1.11 -0.14
C ALA A 22 -7.18 -1.91 0.70
N VAL A 23 -7.12 -1.65 2.01
CA VAL A 23 -6.29 -2.44 2.94
C VAL A 23 -6.57 -3.94 2.77
N THR A 24 -7.82 -4.33 2.53
CA THR A 24 -8.22 -5.71 2.26
C THR A 24 -7.62 -6.27 0.98
N GLU A 25 -7.51 -5.47 -0.08
CA GLU A 25 -6.88 -5.87 -1.34
C GLU A 25 -5.36 -6.01 -1.17
N THR A 26 -4.73 -5.09 -0.44
CA THR A 26 -3.31 -5.18 -0.10
C THR A 26 -3.01 -6.44 0.72
N LEU A 27 -3.84 -6.74 1.72
CA LEU A 27 -3.71 -7.95 2.53
C LEU A 27 -3.96 -9.22 1.72
N ALA A 28 -5.01 -9.24 0.89
CA ALA A 28 -5.31 -10.36 0.01
C ALA A 28 -4.13 -10.64 -0.94
N TYR A 29 -3.59 -9.59 -1.56
CA TYR A 29 -2.41 -9.67 -2.39
C TYR A 29 -1.22 -10.28 -1.65
N LEU A 30 -0.84 -9.74 -0.49
CA LEU A 30 0.27 -10.27 0.31
C LEU A 30 0.05 -11.75 0.67
N SER A 31 -1.18 -12.14 1.01
CA SER A 31 -1.50 -13.53 1.35
C SER A 31 -1.43 -14.50 0.16
N THR A 32 -1.68 -14.00 -1.05
CA THR A 32 -1.69 -14.81 -2.28
C THR A 32 -0.39 -14.73 -3.08
N HIS A 33 0.52 -13.84 -2.70
CA HIS A 33 1.73 -13.59 -3.47
C HIS A 33 2.71 -14.76 -3.28
N PRO A 34 3.27 -15.33 -4.37
CA PRO A 34 4.04 -16.56 -4.36
C PRO A 34 5.22 -16.55 -3.38
N ILE A 35 5.85 -15.38 -3.20
CA ILE A 35 6.98 -15.21 -2.28
C ILE A 35 6.61 -15.44 -0.80
N PHE A 36 5.37 -15.11 -0.41
CA PHE A 36 4.88 -15.19 0.97
C PHE A 36 4.07 -16.47 1.20
N SER A 37 3.45 -17.01 0.14
CA SER A 37 2.68 -18.25 0.23
C SER A 37 3.55 -19.51 0.22
N ASP A 38 4.76 -19.45 -0.32
CA ASP A 38 5.66 -20.60 -0.39
C ASP A 38 6.51 -20.72 0.90
N PRO A 39 6.28 -21.76 1.72
CA PRO A 39 6.99 -21.95 2.98
C PRO A 39 8.48 -22.25 2.79
N THR A 40 8.94 -22.63 1.60
CA THR A 40 10.35 -22.89 1.32
C THR A 40 11.22 -21.63 1.39
N HIS A 41 10.63 -20.46 1.14
CA HIS A 41 11.34 -19.18 1.29
C HIS A 41 11.47 -18.74 2.75
N GLY A 42 10.59 -19.25 3.62
CA GLY A 42 10.56 -18.95 5.06
C GLY A 42 10.37 -17.48 5.39
N ILE A 43 9.80 -16.69 4.49
CA ILE A 43 9.58 -15.26 4.69
C ILE A 43 8.31 -15.07 5.53
N GLU A 44 8.46 -14.46 6.70
CA GLU A 44 7.33 -14.15 7.59
C GLU A 44 7.13 -12.65 7.70
N ILE A 45 5.88 -12.19 7.55
CA ILE A 45 5.51 -10.80 7.82
C ILE A 45 5.25 -10.66 9.32
N THR A 46 6.14 -9.98 10.04
CA THR A 46 6.03 -9.78 11.49
C THR A 46 5.20 -8.56 11.84
N SER A 47 5.19 -7.55 10.97
CA SER A 47 4.42 -6.33 11.15
C SER A 47 3.98 -5.77 9.81
N LEU A 48 2.78 -5.21 9.77
CA LEU A 48 2.24 -4.53 8.61
C LEU A 48 1.66 -3.18 9.04
N ARG A 49 2.09 -2.13 8.35
CA ARG A 49 1.55 -0.79 8.47
C ARG A 49 1.13 -0.30 7.10
N TYR A 50 -0.11 0.10 7.00
CA TYR A 50 -0.67 0.77 5.83
C TYR A 50 -0.97 2.21 6.23
N GLU A 51 -0.46 3.17 5.46
CA GLU A 51 -0.62 4.60 5.73
C GLU A 51 -1.11 5.32 4.47
N LEU A 52 -2.06 6.24 4.65
CA LEU A 52 -2.53 7.13 3.59
C LEU A 52 -1.71 8.42 3.68
N ASP A 53 -0.78 8.61 2.75
CA ASP A 53 0.09 9.78 2.74
C ASP A 53 -0.67 11.04 2.31
N THR A 54 -1.65 10.89 1.43
CA THR A 54 -2.44 12.01 0.91
C THR A 54 -3.92 11.69 0.87
N TYR A 55 -4.74 12.61 1.35
CA TYR A 55 -6.20 12.57 1.29
C TYR A 55 -6.74 13.94 0.85
N PRO A 56 -7.81 14.00 0.04
CA PRO A 56 -8.46 15.25 -0.31
C PRO A 56 -9.13 15.82 0.93
N THR A 57 -8.92 17.11 1.08
CA THR A 57 -9.60 17.92 2.08
C THR A 57 -10.70 18.71 1.39
N LEU A 58 -11.65 19.25 2.16
CA LEU A 58 -12.76 20.06 1.63
C LEU A 58 -12.31 21.19 0.71
N ASN A 59 -11.08 21.70 0.91
CA ASN A 59 -10.50 22.78 0.12
C ASN A 59 -9.68 22.28 -1.09
N HIS A 60 -9.34 21.00 -1.13
CA HIS A 60 -8.54 20.40 -2.18
C HIS A 60 -9.13 19.06 -2.62
N ILE A 61 -10.30 19.17 -3.26
CA ILE A 61 -11.13 18.05 -3.72
C ILE A 61 -10.44 17.26 -4.85
N ASN A 62 -9.51 17.90 -5.57
CA ASN A 62 -8.71 17.28 -6.63
C ASN A 62 -7.38 16.70 -6.15
N THR A 63 -7.08 16.77 -4.84
CA THR A 63 -5.84 16.19 -4.33
C THR A 63 -5.94 14.67 -4.43
N ARG A 64 -4.96 14.09 -5.11
CA ARG A 64 -4.89 12.66 -5.34
C ARG A 64 -4.65 11.95 -4.02
N TYR A 65 -5.31 10.82 -3.86
CA TYR A 65 -5.06 9.90 -2.77
C TYR A 65 -3.74 9.15 -3.02
N ASP A 66 -2.91 9.00 -1.99
CA ASP A 66 -1.64 8.26 -2.05
C ASP A 66 -1.49 7.37 -0.82
N GLY A 67 -0.86 6.20 -0.99
CA GLY A 67 -0.78 5.17 0.04
C GLY A 67 0.60 4.51 0.09
N THR A 68 1.12 4.36 1.30
CA THR A 68 2.37 3.69 1.59
C THR A 68 2.11 2.42 2.39
N LEU A 69 2.73 1.33 1.95
CA LEU A 69 2.80 0.07 2.68
C LEU A 69 4.19 -0.08 3.30
N SER A 70 4.24 -0.35 4.60
CA SER A 70 5.46 -0.68 5.33
C SER A 70 5.30 -2.04 5.98
N LEU A 71 6.24 -2.95 5.71
CA LEU A 71 6.26 -4.31 6.22
C LEU A 71 7.56 -4.54 6.98
N GLU A 72 7.44 -5.17 8.14
CA GLU A 72 8.59 -5.80 8.81
C GLU A 72 8.55 -7.29 8.51
N LEU A 73 9.69 -7.82 8.10
CA LEU A 73 9.85 -9.16 7.56
C LEU A 73 10.96 -9.88 8.33
N SER A 74 10.67 -11.12 8.72
CA SER A 74 11.68 -12.08 9.15
C SER A 74 12.06 -12.93 7.94
N ILE A 75 13.33 -12.81 7.50
CA ILE A 75 13.83 -13.54 6.34
C ILE A 75 15.04 -14.38 6.79
N PRO A 76 14.98 -15.72 6.70
CA PRO A 76 16.02 -16.60 7.22
C PRO A 76 17.27 -16.64 6.34
N SER A 77 17.12 -16.37 5.04
CA SER A 77 18.20 -16.47 4.05
C SER A 77 18.36 -15.17 3.25
N PRO A 78 19.59 -14.69 3.04
CA PRO A 78 19.83 -13.54 2.17
C PRO A 78 19.39 -13.82 0.72
N THR A 79 19.40 -15.08 0.25
CA THR A 79 18.88 -15.44 -1.07
C THR A 79 17.38 -15.18 -1.19
N SER A 80 16.60 -15.50 -0.16
CA SER A 80 15.16 -15.20 -0.10
C SER A 80 14.90 -13.68 -0.10
N ALA A 81 15.76 -12.90 0.55
CA ALA A 81 15.67 -11.44 0.55
C ALA A 81 15.92 -10.83 -0.84
N THR A 82 16.91 -11.35 -1.57
CA THR A 82 17.16 -10.96 -2.97
C THR A 82 15.97 -11.34 -3.87
N LEU A 83 15.49 -12.58 -3.74
CA LEU A 83 14.34 -13.06 -4.51
C LEU A 83 13.09 -12.22 -4.26
N LEU A 84 12.83 -11.86 -3.00
CA LEU A 84 11.74 -10.96 -2.63
C LEU A 84 11.89 -9.62 -3.36
N MET A 85 13.06 -9.00 -3.30
CA MET A 85 13.28 -7.70 -3.93
C MET A 85 13.15 -7.77 -5.46
N ASP A 86 13.65 -8.83 -6.09
CA ASP A 86 13.50 -9.05 -7.54
C ASP A 86 12.04 -9.28 -7.93
N THR A 87 11.30 -10.04 -7.12
CA THR A 87 9.89 -10.31 -7.36
C THR A 87 9.06 -9.03 -7.21
N LEU A 88 9.29 -8.22 -6.17
CA LEU A 88 8.58 -6.96 -5.95
C LEU A 88 8.88 -5.90 -7.02
N LYS A 89 10.09 -5.89 -7.59
CA LYS A 89 10.43 -5.00 -8.71
C LYS A 89 9.75 -5.42 -10.01
N THR A 90 9.49 -6.71 -10.16
CA THR A 90 8.84 -7.28 -11.35
C THR A 90 7.32 -7.26 -11.22
N ASP A 91 6.82 -7.34 -9.99
CA ASP A 91 5.40 -7.33 -9.69
C ASP A 91 4.82 -5.91 -9.78
N THR A 92 4.05 -5.71 -10.83
CA THR A 92 3.42 -4.44 -11.16
C THR A 92 1.93 -4.42 -10.82
N THR A 93 1.44 -5.38 -10.03
CA THR A 93 0.01 -5.55 -9.77
C THR A 93 -0.52 -4.50 -8.80
N LEU A 94 0.13 -4.35 -7.65
CA LEU A 94 -0.30 -3.43 -6.58
C LEU A 94 0.78 -2.46 -6.11
N ILE A 95 2.05 -2.74 -6.39
CA ILE A 95 3.18 -1.90 -5.97
C ILE A 95 3.57 -0.99 -7.12
N ASP A 96 3.73 0.30 -6.82
CA ASP A 96 4.19 1.28 -7.80
C ASP A 96 5.71 1.16 -7.96
N THR A 97 6.13 0.32 -8.89
CA THR A 97 7.55 0.08 -9.20
C THR A 97 8.26 1.28 -9.85
N GLN A 98 7.52 2.33 -10.23
CA GLN A 98 8.13 3.60 -10.68
C GLN A 98 8.55 4.49 -9.51
N ARG A 99 8.04 4.24 -8.31
CA ARG A 99 8.45 4.91 -7.08
C ARG A 99 9.45 4.06 -6.32
N ASP A 100 10.21 4.73 -5.45
CA ASP A 100 11.22 4.05 -4.65
C ASP A 100 10.60 2.95 -3.78
N ILE A 101 11.21 1.77 -3.89
CA ILE A 101 11.00 0.64 -2.97
C ILE A 101 12.18 0.68 -2.02
N ASP A 102 11.94 1.06 -0.76
CA ASP A 102 12.96 1.09 0.27
C ASP A 102 12.99 -0.27 0.99
N PHE A 103 14.01 -1.05 0.71
CA PHE A 103 14.21 -2.37 1.30
C PHE A 103 15.53 -2.39 2.06
N GLN A 104 15.44 -2.45 3.39
CA GLN A 104 16.59 -2.32 4.28
C GLN A 104 16.61 -3.43 5.32
N ARG A 105 17.81 -3.88 5.69
CA ARG A 105 18.00 -4.79 6.80
C ARG A 105 18.00 -4.00 8.10
N THR A 106 17.18 -4.40 9.07
CA THR A 106 17.04 -3.70 10.35
C THR A 106 17.26 -4.72 11.47
N GLY A 107 18.47 -4.73 12.05
CA GLY A 107 18.85 -5.71 13.07
C GLY A 107 18.75 -7.16 12.57
N SER A 108 17.86 -7.94 13.18
CA SER A 108 17.60 -9.35 12.84
C SER A 108 16.58 -9.55 11.72
N GLY A 109 15.91 -8.49 11.24
CA GLY A 109 14.88 -8.57 10.21
C GLY A 109 15.14 -7.64 9.03
N TYR A 110 14.11 -7.48 8.21
CA TYR A 110 14.08 -6.61 7.05
C TYR A 110 12.86 -5.70 7.13
N THR A 111 13.02 -4.45 6.71
CA THR A 111 11.94 -3.50 6.52
C THR A 111 11.76 -3.26 5.04
N LEU A 112 10.53 -3.40 4.55
CA LEU A 112 10.12 -3.10 3.19
C LEU A 112 9.11 -1.97 3.23
N LYS A 113 9.42 -0.86 2.57
CA LYS A 113 8.50 0.25 2.38
C LYS A 113 8.31 0.50 0.89
N CYS A 114 7.06 0.49 0.44
CA CYS A 114 6.72 0.70 -0.96
C CYS A 114 5.44 1.52 -1.10
N HIS A 115 5.34 2.24 -2.22
CA HIS A 115 4.13 2.96 -2.58
C HIS A 115 3.18 2.04 -3.34
N LEU A 116 1.89 2.20 -3.08
CA LEU A 116 0.84 1.44 -3.76
C LEU A 116 0.46 2.12 -5.09
N LYS A 117 0.19 1.30 -6.11
CA LYS A 117 -0.29 1.80 -7.39
C LYS A 117 -1.66 2.46 -7.23
N ARG A 118 -1.84 3.51 -8.01
CA ARG A 118 -3.18 4.02 -8.32
C ARG A 118 -3.95 2.93 -9.05
N SER A 119 -5.08 2.54 -8.50
CA SER A 119 -6.03 1.65 -9.14
C SER A 119 -6.71 2.43 -10.27
N ASN A 120 -6.31 2.16 -11.52
CA ASN A 120 -7.01 2.64 -12.71
C ASN A 120 -8.24 1.74 -12.92
N ARG A 121 -9.36 2.05 -12.27
CA ARG A 121 -10.67 1.52 -12.69
C ARG A 121 -11.73 2.60 -12.73
#